data_AF-A0A9P6RLB4-F1
#
_entry.id   AF-A0A9P6RLB4-F1
#
_cell.length_a   1.000
_cell.length_b   1.000
_cell.length_c   1.000
_cell.angle_alpha   90.00
_cell.angle_beta   90.00
_cell.angle_gamma   90.00
#
_symmetry.space_group_name_H-M   'P 1'
#
loop_
_entity.id
_entity.type
_entity.pdbx_description
1 polymer ?
#
loop_
_entity_poly.entity_id
_entity_poly.type
_entity_poly.pdbx_seq_one_letter_code
_entity_poly.pdbx_strand_id
1 'polypeptide(L)'
;MPLNNFTKRPTMISLVATSPLPNLNNSDESSPEVSPVLKPLNCAMDVPPIVTAMDKGQAEIPSLPIPPLKQTLDRYLETVRPLTTDQEYQHTVAAVNAFIADARKNDSDTEHATGWKPGQGQDLDRRLREHARSCEARSTSWLAEWWDDWAYFSHRDSSTFYVNYYFGFQDDTRAPTQTARAALLVSLALEFRQLIVS
;
A
#
# COMPACT_ATOMS: atom_id res chain seq x y z
N MET A 1 -25.14 7.23 62.60
CA MET A 1 -23.88 8.01 62.45
C MET A 1 -22.82 7.06 61.88
N PRO A 2 -22.04 7.46 60.86
CA PRO A 2 -22.48 7.57 59.46
C PRO A 2 -21.91 6.47 58.55
N LEU A 3 -22.59 6.27 57.40
CA LEU A 3 -22.15 5.51 56.23
C LEU A 3 -21.06 6.27 55.49
N ASN A 4 -19.88 5.67 55.30
CA ASN A 4 -18.84 6.21 54.42
C ASN A 4 -19.00 5.62 53.00
N ASN A 5 -19.61 6.40 52.12
CA ASN A 5 -19.60 6.17 50.68
C ASN A 5 -18.19 6.39 50.11
N PHE A 6 -17.47 5.32 49.80
CA PHE A 6 -16.28 5.39 48.95
C PHE A 6 -16.67 5.24 47.48
N THR A 7 -17.24 6.30 46.91
CA THR A 7 -17.29 6.50 45.46
C THR A 7 -16.38 7.66 45.09
N LYS A 8 -15.09 7.39 44.86
CA LYS A 8 -14.22 8.26 44.05
C LYS A 8 -13.90 7.51 42.76
N ARG A 9 -14.70 7.75 41.72
CA ARG A 9 -14.23 7.51 40.35
C ARG A 9 -13.08 8.50 40.09
N PRO A 10 -11.96 8.07 39.49
CA PRO A 10 -10.93 9.01 39.06
C PRO A 10 -11.53 9.95 38.02
N THR A 11 -11.29 11.24 38.19
CA THR A 11 -11.69 12.30 37.27
C THR A 11 -11.06 12.01 35.90
N MET A 12 -11.88 11.90 34.86
CA MET A 12 -11.39 11.93 33.48
C MET A 12 -10.59 13.22 33.28
N ILE A 13 -9.34 13.12 32.84
CA ILE A 13 -8.58 14.27 32.37
C ILE A 13 -9.29 14.75 31.11
N SER A 14 -10.05 15.84 31.27
CA SER A 14 -10.61 16.59 30.16
C SER A 14 -9.46 17.19 29.36
N LEU A 15 -9.14 16.62 28.20
CA LEU A 15 -8.28 17.22 27.18
C LEU A 15 -9.03 18.37 26.48
N VAL A 16 -9.36 19.41 27.25
CA VAL A 16 -9.72 20.70 26.66
C VAL A 16 -8.42 21.49 26.61
N ALA A 17 -7.86 21.64 25.42
CA ALA A 17 -6.72 22.50 25.16
C ALA A 17 -7.13 23.96 25.46
N THR A 18 -6.88 24.44 26.68
CA THR A 18 -7.22 25.80 27.10
C THR A 18 -6.12 26.82 26.79
N SER A 19 -5.17 26.49 25.92
CA SER A 19 -4.14 27.42 25.45
C SER A 19 -4.38 27.72 23.98
N PRO A 20 -4.58 28.99 23.57
CA PRO A 20 -4.68 29.32 22.16
C PRO A 20 -3.36 28.91 21.48
N LEU A 21 -3.47 28.27 20.31
CA LEU A 21 -2.32 27.94 19.48
C LEU A 21 -1.54 29.23 19.17
N PRO A 22 -0.21 29.26 19.32
CA PRO A 22 0.58 30.41 18.93
C PRO A 22 0.36 30.68 17.44
N ASN A 23 0.09 31.93 17.09
CA ASN A 23 -0.12 32.37 15.72
C ASN A 23 1.22 32.31 14.97
N LEU A 24 1.42 31.25 14.18
CA LEU A 24 2.65 31.00 13.43
C LEU A 24 2.91 31.99 12.28
N ASN A 25 1.99 32.94 12.03
CA ASN A 25 2.13 33.93 10.96
C ASN A 25 2.79 35.25 11.39
N ASN A 26 3.05 35.48 12.67
CA ASN A 26 3.81 36.65 13.11
C ASN A 26 5.29 36.29 13.19
N SER A 27 5.96 36.33 12.04
CA SER A 27 7.41 36.31 11.97
C SER A 27 7.94 37.60 12.60
N ASP A 28 8.77 37.48 13.64
CA ASP A 28 9.58 38.59 14.15
C ASP A 28 10.35 39.24 12.98
N GLU A 29 10.33 40.58 12.87
CA GLU A 29 11.13 41.39 11.94
C GLU A 29 12.65 41.35 12.26
N SER A 30 13.14 40.27 12.86
CA SER A 30 14.56 40.02 13.09
C SER A 30 14.97 38.67 12.50
N SER A 31 14.68 38.47 11.21
CA SER A 31 15.31 37.38 10.47
C SER A 31 16.80 37.70 10.28
N PRO A 32 17.74 36.85 10.74
CA PRO A 32 19.12 36.97 10.33
C PRO A 32 19.22 36.64 8.83
N GLU A 33 20.18 37.28 8.17
CA GLU A 33 20.30 37.46 6.72
C GLU A 33 20.00 36.25 5.80
N VAL A 34 19.64 36.61 4.56
CA VAL A 34 19.40 35.74 3.40
C VAL A 34 20.32 34.51 3.41
N SER A 35 19.70 33.33 3.40
CA SER A 35 20.44 32.07 3.31
C SER A 35 21.32 32.05 2.06
N PRO A 36 22.62 31.69 2.16
CA PRO A 36 23.49 31.65 1.00
C PRO A 36 22.99 30.60 0.00
N VAL A 37 23.09 30.92 -1.29
CA VAL A 37 22.76 29.98 -2.38
C VAL A 37 23.73 28.81 -2.32
N LEU A 38 23.23 27.64 -1.90
CA LEU A 38 23.99 26.40 -1.86
C LEU A 38 24.26 25.94 -3.30
N LYS A 39 25.54 25.75 -3.64
CA LYS A 39 25.91 25.12 -4.90
C LYS A 39 25.43 23.66 -4.90
N PRO A 40 24.90 23.14 -6.03
CA PRO A 40 24.56 21.73 -6.13
C PRO A 40 25.83 20.89 -5.92
N LEU A 41 25.72 19.89 -5.04
CA LEU A 41 26.73 18.86 -4.88
C LEU A 41 26.71 17.98 -6.13
N ASN A 42 27.47 18.33 -7.16
CA ASN A 42 27.78 17.41 -8.25
C ASN A 42 28.78 16.38 -7.74
N CYS A 43 28.28 15.40 -7.00
CA CYS A 43 29.00 14.18 -6.71
C CYS A 43 28.51 13.12 -7.70
N ALA A 44 29.01 13.18 -8.94
CA ALA A 44 28.92 12.04 -9.83
C ALA A 44 29.90 10.98 -9.31
N MET A 45 29.46 10.23 -8.31
CA MET A 45 30.16 9.03 -7.86
C MET A 45 29.77 7.94 -8.83
N ASP A 46 30.65 7.64 -9.78
CA ASP A 46 30.60 6.42 -10.56
C ASP A 46 30.99 5.27 -9.62
N VAL A 47 30.08 4.89 -8.72
CA VAL A 47 30.26 3.76 -7.81
C VAL A 47 29.85 2.50 -8.60
N PRO A 48 30.76 1.55 -8.86
CA PRO A 48 30.36 0.25 -9.39
C PRO A 48 29.31 -0.35 -8.42
N PRO A 49 28.27 -1.04 -8.89
CA PRO A 49 27.18 -1.46 -8.02
C PRO A 49 27.73 -2.37 -6.94
N ILE A 50 27.89 -1.82 -5.74
CA ILE A 50 28.08 -2.59 -4.52
C ILE A 50 26.73 -3.29 -4.35
N VAL A 51 26.66 -4.57 -4.70
CA VAL A 51 25.52 -5.40 -4.32
C VAL A 51 25.54 -5.40 -2.79
N THR A 52 24.65 -4.62 -2.19
CA THR A 52 24.55 -4.54 -0.74
C THR A 52 24.21 -5.93 -0.21
N ALA A 53 24.48 -6.19 1.07
CA ALA A 53 24.05 -7.44 1.68
C ALA A 53 22.52 -7.67 1.53
N MET A 54 21.74 -6.60 1.37
CA MET A 54 20.29 -6.61 1.16
C MET A 54 19.89 -7.04 -0.27
N ASP A 55 20.68 -6.71 -1.28
CA ASP A 55 20.37 -7.03 -2.68
C ASP A 55 20.72 -8.48 -3.06
N LYS A 56 21.34 -9.22 -2.14
CA LYS A 56 21.69 -10.63 -2.34
C LYS A 56 20.44 -11.46 -2.63
N GLY A 57 20.47 -12.19 -3.74
CA GLY A 57 19.37 -13.04 -4.18
C GLY A 57 18.26 -12.33 -4.96
N GLN A 58 18.26 -10.99 -5.07
CA GLN A 58 17.23 -10.28 -5.85
C GLN A 58 17.19 -10.70 -7.32
N ALA A 59 18.36 -10.94 -7.92
CA ALA A 59 18.48 -11.44 -9.29
C ALA A 59 18.04 -12.90 -9.47
N GLU A 60 17.90 -13.66 -8.38
CA GLU A 60 17.48 -15.08 -8.38
C GLU A 60 15.97 -15.24 -8.16
N ILE A 61 15.27 -14.16 -7.77
CA ILE A 61 13.82 -14.19 -7.53
C ILE A 61 13.09 -14.34 -8.87
N PRO A 62 12.23 -15.36 -9.04
CA PRO A 62 11.48 -15.53 -10.27
C PRO A 62 10.42 -14.44 -10.44
N SER A 63 10.11 -14.12 -11.69
CA SER A 63 9.01 -13.22 -12.05
C SER A 63 7.67 -13.69 -11.50
N LEU A 64 6.81 -12.74 -11.11
CA LEU A 64 5.47 -13.03 -10.59
C LEU A 64 4.62 -13.77 -11.65
N PRO A 65 4.18 -15.02 -11.40
CA PRO A 65 3.45 -15.78 -12.39
C PRO A 65 2.02 -15.26 -12.59
N ILE A 66 1.47 -15.48 -13.79
CA ILE A 66 0.05 -15.28 -14.09
C ILE A 66 -0.63 -16.66 -14.09
N PRO A 67 -1.59 -16.93 -13.17
CA PRO A 67 -2.34 -18.18 -13.17
C PRO A 67 -3.09 -18.42 -14.49
N PRO A 68 -3.36 -19.67 -14.87
CA PRO A 68 -4.26 -19.98 -15.97
C PRO A 68 -5.63 -19.32 -15.76
N LEU A 69 -6.16 -18.66 -16.81
CA LEU A 69 -7.42 -17.93 -16.74
C LEU A 69 -8.57 -18.78 -16.17
N LYS A 70 -8.69 -20.04 -16.62
CA LYS A 70 -9.72 -20.97 -16.11
C LYS A 70 -9.59 -21.19 -14.60
N GLN A 71 -8.37 -21.39 -14.10
CA GLN A 71 -8.14 -21.61 -12.67
C GLN A 71 -8.57 -20.39 -11.83
N THR A 72 -8.27 -19.18 -12.32
CA THR A 72 -8.70 -17.93 -11.68
C THR A 72 -10.23 -17.84 -11.62
N LEU A 73 -10.91 -18.18 -12.71
CA LEU A 73 -12.37 -18.09 -12.81
C LEU A 73 -13.09 -19.17 -11.97
N ASP A 74 -12.56 -20.39 -11.94
CA ASP A 74 -13.10 -21.46 -11.08
C ASP A 74 -13.02 -21.02 -9.61
N ARG A 75 -11.86 -20.53 -9.16
CA ARG A 75 -11.68 -20.02 -7.79
C ARG A 75 -12.56 -18.80 -7.51
N TYR A 76 -12.72 -17.90 -8.48
CA TYR A 76 -13.62 -16.76 -8.36
C TYR A 76 -15.06 -17.22 -8.08
N LEU A 77 -15.58 -18.19 -8.82
CA LEU A 77 -16.92 -18.74 -8.59
C LEU A 77 -17.05 -19.41 -7.21
N GLU A 78 -16.04 -20.17 -6.77
CA GLU A 78 -16.00 -20.74 -5.41
C GLU A 78 -16.08 -19.65 -4.33
N THR A 79 -15.37 -18.54 -4.51
CA THR A 79 -15.36 -17.42 -3.54
C THR A 79 -16.64 -16.60 -3.52
N VAL A 80 -17.31 -16.45 -4.69
CA VAL A 80 -18.56 -15.69 -4.81
C VAL A 80 -19.75 -16.48 -4.27
N ARG A 81 -19.71 -17.82 -4.37
CA ARG A 81 -20.83 -18.68 -3.98
C ARG A 81 -21.37 -18.43 -2.56
N PRO A 82 -20.55 -18.32 -1.49
CA PRO A 82 -21.07 -18.06 -0.15
C PRO A 82 -21.54 -16.61 0.08
N LEU A 83 -21.27 -15.69 -0.85
CA LEU A 83 -21.59 -14.26 -0.72
C LEU A 83 -22.85 -13.84 -1.50
N THR A 84 -23.48 -14.78 -2.21
CA THR A 84 -24.56 -14.49 -3.16
C THR A 84 -25.74 -15.43 -3.00
N THR A 85 -26.93 -14.95 -3.37
CA THR A 85 -28.11 -15.80 -3.56
C THR A 85 -27.96 -16.71 -4.78
N ASP A 86 -28.82 -17.73 -4.91
CA ASP A 86 -28.80 -18.63 -6.05
C ASP A 86 -29.00 -17.92 -7.39
N GLN A 87 -29.89 -16.92 -7.41
CA GLN A 87 -30.17 -16.13 -8.62
C GLN A 87 -28.96 -15.28 -9.02
N GLU A 88 -28.33 -14.60 -8.06
CA GLU A 88 -27.12 -13.80 -8.30
C GLU A 88 -25.95 -14.68 -8.75
N TYR A 89 -25.76 -15.83 -8.10
CA TYR A 89 -24.71 -16.78 -8.46
C TYR A 89 -24.89 -17.30 -9.90
N GLN A 90 -26.11 -17.65 -10.30
CA GLN A 90 -26.40 -18.06 -11.68
C GLN A 90 -26.06 -16.97 -12.69
N HIS A 91 -26.36 -15.71 -12.37
CA HIS A 91 -25.97 -14.57 -13.19
C HIS A 91 -24.44 -14.44 -13.31
N THR A 92 -23.71 -14.59 -12.20
CA THR A 92 -22.24 -14.58 -12.20
C THR A 92 -21.66 -15.72 -13.04
N VAL A 93 -22.20 -16.94 -12.93
CA VAL A 93 -21.78 -18.08 -13.76
C VAL A 93 -22.00 -17.79 -15.25
N ALA A 94 -23.15 -17.23 -15.61
CA ALA A 94 -23.43 -16.83 -16.99
C ALA A 94 -22.41 -15.78 -17.50
N ALA A 95 -22.09 -14.78 -16.68
CA ALA A 95 -21.08 -13.76 -17.02
C ALA A 95 -19.67 -14.36 -17.19
N VAL A 96 -19.26 -15.28 -16.32
CA VAL A 96 -17.97 -15.99 -16.44
C VAL A 96 -17.92 -16.82 -17.72
N ASN A 97 -18.99 -17.54 -18.05
CA ASN A 97 -19.08 -18.32 -19.29
C ASN A 97 -19.03 -17.42 -20.54
N ALA A 98 -19.71 -16.27 -20.52
CA ALA A 98 -19.64 -15.29 -21.59
C ALA A 98 -18.24 -14.69 -21.73
N PHE A 99 -17.53 -14.44 -20.62
CA PHE A 99 -16.18 -13.88 -20.61
C PHE A 99 -15.15 -14.80 -21.30
N ILE A 100 -15.29 -16.12 -21.13
CA ILE A 100 -14.38 -17.13 -21.74
C ILE A 100 -14.86 -17.70 -23.06
N ALA A 101 -16.06 -17.33 -23.52
CA ALA A 101 -16.63 -17.82 -24.77
C ALA A 101 -15.67 -17.64 -25.96
N ASP A 102 -15.77 -18.50 -26.96
CA ASP A 102 -14.94 -18.37 -28.16
C ASP A 102 -15.36 -17.13 -28.95
N ALA A 103 -14.50 -16.11 -28.95
CA ALA A 103 -14.73 -14.86 -29.67
C ALA A 103 -14.98 -15.08 -31.17
N ARG A 104 -14.42 -16.15 -31.78
CA ARG A 104 -14.58 -16.46 -33.21
C ARG A 104 -15.95 -17.03 -33.56
N LYS A 105 -16.73 -17.50 -32.58
CA LYS A 105 -18.08 -18.04 -32.81
C LYS A 105 -19.17 -16.98 -32.66
N ASN A 106 -18.83 -15.82 -32.13
CA ASN A 106 -19.74 -14.71 -31.87
C ASN A 106 -19.44 -13.58 -32.87
N ASP A 107 -19.75 -13.83 -34.14
CA ASP A 107 -19.56 -12.88 -35.26
C ASP A 107 -20.68 -11.83 -35.34
N SER A 108 -21.61 -11.84 -34.39
CA SER A 108 -22.66 -10.83 -34.31
C SER A 108 -22.15 -9.66 -33.47
N ASP A 109 -22.19 -8.45 -34.05
CA ASP A 109 -22.04 -7.14 -33.38
C ASP A 109 -23.16 -6.88 -32.34
N THR A 110 -23.64 -7.93 -31.68
CA THR A 110 -24.64 -7.85 -30.63
C THR A 110 -23.94 -7.37 -29.37
N GLU A 111 -23.98 -6.07 -29.18
CA GLU A 111 -23.65 -5.41 -27.92
C GLU A 111 -24.44 -6.12 -26.80
N HIS A 112 -23.73 -6.74 -25.88
CA HIS A 112 -24.38 -7.37 -24.72
C HIS A 112 -24.98 -6.25 -23.86
N ALA A 113 -26.06 -6.54 -23.11
CA ALA A 113 -26.70 -5.55 -22.23
C ALA A 113 -25.76 -4.91 -21.19
N THR A 114 -24.57 -5.49 -21.02
CA THR A 114 -23.49 -5.04 -20.12
C THR A 114 -22.43 -4.16 -20.79
N GLY A 115 -22.54 -3.83 -22.08
CA GLY A 115 -21.62 -2.94 -22.81
C GLY A 115 -20.26 -3.55 -23.17
N TRP A 116 -20.10 -4.87 -23.07
CA TRP A 116 -18.85 -5.57 -23.41
C TRP A 116 -19.07 -6.71 -24.42
N LYS A 117 -17.98 -7.20 -25.05
CA LYS A 117 -18.03 -8.27 -26.05
C LYS A 117 -17.81 -9.65 -25.41
N PRO A 118 -18.65 -10.67 -25.70
CA PRO A 118 -18.39 -12.05 -25.28
C PRO A 118 -17.03 -12.56 -25.78
N GLY A 119 -16.33 -13.33 -24.97
CA GLY A 119 -14.99 -13.87 -25.27
C GLY A 119 -13.82 -12.91 -25.04
N GLN A 120 -14.07 -11.72 -24.50
CA GLN A 120 -13.03 -10.73 -24.21
C GLN A 120 -11.95 -11.23 -23.23
N GLY A 121 -12.25 -12.22 -22.38
CA GLY A 121 -11.30 -12.72 -21.39
C GLY A 121 -10.04 -13.33 -21.99
N GLN A 122 -10.15 -13.99 -23.15
CA GLN A 122 -8.99 -14.57 -23.84
C GLN A 122 -8.05 -13.47 -24.38
N ASP A 123 -8.62 -12.39 -24.91
CA ASP A 123 -7.85 -11.23 -25.38
C ASP A 123 -7.14 -10.51 -24.22
N LEU A 124 -7.83 -10.32 -23.11
CA LEU A 124 -7.27 -9.68 -21.92
C LEU A 124 -6.16 -10.52 -21.29
N ASP A 125 -6.33 -11.84 -21.15
CA ASP A 125 -5.27 -12.74 -20.65
C ASP A 125 -4.04 -12.72 -21.57
N ARG A 126 -4.23 -12.70 -22.90
CA ARG A 126 -3.13 -12.53 -23.87
C ARG A 126 -2.38 -11.23 -23.63
N ARG A 127 -3.07 -10.10 -23.57
CA ARG A 127 -2.48 -8.77 -23.35
C ARG A 127 -1.78 -8.67 -22.00
N LEU A 128 -2.34 -9.28 -20.96
CA LEU A 128 -1.73 -9.38 -19.64
C LEU A 128 -0.41 -10.16 -19.68
N ARG A 129 -0.37 -11.29 -20.40
CA ARG A 129 0.86 -12.08 -20.58
C ARG A 129 1.91 -11.34 -21.41
N GLU A 130 1.48 -10.57 -22.41
CA GLU A 130 2.38 -9.69 -23.19
C GLU A 130 2.99 -8.61 -22.29
N HIS A 131 2.17 -7.96 -21.46
CA HIS A 131 2.63 -6.99 -20.47
C HIS A 131 3.60 -7.62 -19.46
N ALA A 132 3.29 -8.81 -18.95
CA ALA A 132 4.18 -9.48 -18.00
C ALA A 132 5.53 -9.84 -18.59
N ARG A 133 5.58 -10.29 -19.86
CA ARG A 133 6.86 -10.51 -20.57
C ARG A 133 7.68 -9.23 -20.72
N SER A 134 7.03 -8.08 -20.95
CA SER A 134 7.75 -6.80 -21.07
C SER A 134 8.25 -6.28 -19.71
N CYS A 135 7.54 -6.56 -18.61
CA CYS A 135 7.99 -6.26 -17.25
C CYS A 135 9.15 -7.18 -16.81
N GLU A 136 9.06 -8.47 -17.12
CA GLU A 136 10.15 -9.42 -16.89
C GLU A 136 11.44 -9.03 -17.61
N ALA A 137 11.36 -8.57 -18.86
CA ALA A 137 12.50 -8.04 -19.60
C ALA A 137 13.17 -6.83 -18.92
N ARG A 138 12.43 -6.11 -18.05
CA ARG A 138 12.93 -4.98 -17.24
C ARG A 138 13.25 -5.40 -15.80
N SER A 139 13.19 -6.68 -15.47
CA SER A 139 13.34 -7.21 -14.11
C SER A 139 12.34 -6.63 -13.11
N THR A 140 11.08 -6.42 -13.55
CA THR A 140 9.99 -5.91 -12.69
C THR A 140 8.76 -6.83 -12.69
N SER A 141 7.92 -6.70 -11.67
CA SER A 141 6.63 -7.39 -11.59
C SER A 141 5.59 -6.71 -12.49
N TRP A 142 4.77 -7.50 -13.17
CA TRP A 142 3.65 -7.01 -13.98
C TRP A 142 2.55 -6.33 -13.16
N LEU A 143 2.48 -6.60 -11.86
CA LEU A 143 1.44 -6.08 -10.97
C LEU A 143 1.89 -4.86 -10.16
N ALA A 144 3.20 -4.65 -9.99
CA ALA A 144 3.71 -3.66 -9.02
C ALA A 144 3.19 -2.24 -9.29
N GLU A 145 3.40 -1.73 -10.51
CA GLU A 145 2.98 -0.38 -10.88
C GLU A 145 1.44 -0.21 -10.84
N TRP A 146 0.71 -1.22 -11.31
CA TRP A 146 -0.76 -1.20 -11.27
C TRP A 146 -1.29 -1.22 -9.83
N TRP A 147 -0.65 -1.97 -8.94
CA TRP A 147 -1.04 -2.02 -7.54
C TRP A 147 -0.75 -0.70 -6.84
N ASP A 148 0.42 -0.12 -7.05
CA ASP A 148 0.79 1.18 -6.48
C ASP A 148 -0.19 2.28 -6.89
N ASP A 149 -0.51 2.34 -8.19
CA ASP A 149 -1.47 3.33 -8.69
C ASP A 149 -2.88 3.05 -8.19
N TRP A 150 -3.43 1.86 -8.48
CA TRP A 150 -4.83 1.56 -8.19
C TRP A 150 -5.14 1.51 -6.69
N ALA A 151 -4.28 0.87 -5.88
CA ALA A 151 -4.56 0.65 -4.46
C ALA A 151 -4.21 1.88 -3.60
N TYR A 152 -3.27 2.72 -4.03
CA TYR A 152 -2.79 3.85 -3.21
C TYR A 152 -2.89 5.19 -3.92
N PHE A 153 -2.21 5.38 -5.06
CA PHE A 153 -2.03 6.72 -5.62
C PHE A 153 -3.26 7.31 -6.31
N SER A 154 -4.17 6.47 -6.80
CA SER A 154 -5.44 6.88 -7.40
C SER A 154 -6.55 7.04 -6.36
N HIS A 155 -6.43 6.41 -5.20
CA HIS A 155 -7.40 6.55 -4.11
C HIS A 155 -7.33 7.96 -3.51
N ARG A 156 -8.47 8.52 -3.10
CA ARG A 156 -8.58 9.94 -2.66
C ARG A 156 -9.05 10.08 -1.21
N ASP A 157 -9.35 8.98 -0.53
CA ASP A 157 -9.74 9.03 0.86
C ASP A 157 -8.53 9.21 1.78
N SER A 158 -8.79 9.61 3.02
CA SER A 158 -7.74 9.90 4.00
C SER A 158 -6.91 8.66 4.32
N SER A 159 -5.60 8.73 4.06
CA SER A 159 -4.67 7.65 4.42
C SER A 159 -4.64 7.39 5.93
N THR A 160 -4.90 8.40 6.76
CA THR A 160 -4.85 8.29 8.23
C THR A 160 -5.80 7.22 8.77
N PHE A 161 -7.00 7.09 8.18
CA PHE A 161 -8.02 6.17 8.68
C PHE A 161 -8.12 4.89 7.87
N TYR A 162 -7.95 4.98 6.55
CA TYR A 162 -8.25 3.87 5.65
C TYR A 162 -7.02 3.03 5.25
N VAL A 163 -5.79 3.55 5.42
CA VAL A 163 -4.59 2.89 4.89
C VAL A 163 -3.52 2.68 5.96
N ASN A 164 -3.17 3.72 6.72
CA ASN A 164 -2.05 3.67 7.64
C ASN A 164 -2.37 2.80 8.86
N TYR A 165 -1.56 1.75 9.06
CA TYR A 165 -1.57 0.90 10.26
C TYR A 165 -0.37 1.22 11.16
N TYR A 166 -0.44 0.82 12.43
CA TYR A 166 0.65 1.04 13.39
C TYR A 166 0.96 -0.23 14.18
N PHE A 167 2.21 -0.33 14.62
CA PHE A 167 2.64 -1.32 15.60
C PHE A 167 3.11 -0.61 16.87
N GLY A 168 2.76 -1.18 18.02
CA GLY A 168 3.29 -0.74 19.31
C GLY A 168 4.55 -1.51 19.67
N PHE A 169 5.55 -0.83 20.22
CA PHE A 169 6.67 -1.50 20.87
C PHE A 169 6.26 -1.99 22.26
N GLN A 170 6.81 -3.13 22.68
CA GLN A 170 6.70 -3.56 24.07
C GLN A 170 7.28 -2.52 25.01
N ASP A 171 6.76 -2.46 26.24
CA ASP A 171 7.27 -1.54 27.23
C ASP A 171 8.66 -1.95 27.73
N ASP A 172 9.53 -0.95 27.84
CA ASP A 172 10.87 -1.15 28.38
C ASP A 172 10.78 -1.28 29.90
N THR A 173 11.15 -2.44 30.42
CA THR A 173 11.09 -2.77 31.85
C THR A 173 11.98 -1.87 32.70
N ARG A 174 12.94 -1.16 32.09
CA ARG A 174 13.80 -0.18 32.75
C ARG A 174 13.10 1.16 32.99
N ALA A 175 11.90 1.35 32.44
CA ALA A 175 11.10 2.57 32.53
C ALA A 175 11.91 3.86 32.26
N PRO A 176 12.59 3.97 31.09
CA PRO A 176 13.36 5.15 30.76
C PRO A 176 12.46 6.39 30.64
N THR A 177 13.04 7.58 30.84
CA THR A 177 12.34 8.83 30.51
C THR A 177 11.97 8.87 29.02
N GLN A 178 10.95 9.65 28.67
CA GLN A 178 10.53 9.81 27.27
C GLN A 178 11.70 10.20 26.36
N THR A 179 12.52 11.17 26.78
CA THR A 179 13.69 11.63 26.03
C THR A 179 14.73 10.52 25.87
N ALA A 180 15.00 9.76 26.93
CA ALA A 180 15.96 8.64 26.86
C ALA A 180 15.46 7.53 25.92
N ARG A 181 14.17 7.18 25.98
CA ARG A 181 13.56 6.19 25.07
C ARG A 181 13.58 6.66 23.62
N ALA A 182 13.24 7.93 23.37
CA ALA A 182 13.26 8.52 22.03
C ALA A 182 14.68 8.55 21.45
N ALA A 183 15.67 9.00 22.24
CA ALA A 183 17.08 9.01 21.81
C ALA A 183 17.56 7.61 21.43
N LEU A 184 17.26 6.60 22.26
CA LEU A 184 17.60 5.21 21.99
C LEU A 184 16.97 4.71 20.67
N LEU A 185 15.68 4.92 20.46
CA LEU A 185 14.99 4.47 19.23
C LEU A 185 15.57 5.12 17.97
N VAL A 186 15.88 6.42 18.03
CA VAL A 186 16.50 7.14 16.90
C VAL A 186 17.91 6.62 16.63
N SER A 187 18.74 6.42 17.66
CA SER A 187 20.08 5.84 17.51
C SER A 187 20.03 4.46 16.85
N LEU A 188 19.15 3.58 17.32
CA LEU A 188 18.97 2.24 16.77
C LEU A 188 18.44 2.28 15.32
N ALA A 189 17.54 3.20 14.99
CA ALA A 189 17.05 3.36 13.62
C ALA A 189 18.17 3.83 12.66
N LEU A 190 19.08 4.68 13.13
CA LEU A 190 20.24 5.12 12.36
C LEU A 190 21.28 4.00 12.19
N GLU A 191 21.54 3.21 13.23
CA GLU A 191 22.38 2.01 13.14
C GLU A 191 21.78 1.01 12.14
N PHE A 192 20.47 0.77 12.19
CA PHE A 192 19.79 -0.09 11.23
C PHE A 192 19.90 0.46 9.80
N ARG A 193 19.71 1.78 9.60
CA ARG A 193 19.91 2.41 8.29
C ARG A 193 21.33 2.19 7.76
N GLN A 194 22.35 2.24 8.62
CA GLN A 194 23.72 1.96 8.19
C GLN A 194 23.85 0.55 7.63
N LEU A 195 23.22 -0.47 8.23
CA LEU A 195 23.21 -1.84 7.72
C LEU A 195 22.56 -1.99 6.33
N ILE A 196 21.65 -1.09 5.97
CA ILE A 196 20.92 -1.12 4.69
C ILE A 196 21.70 -0.40 3.59
N VAL A 197 22.27 0.77 3.91
CA VAL A 197 22.84 1.69 2.91
C VAL A 197 24.34 1.46 2.68
N SER A 198 25.03 0.75 3.59
CA SER A 198 26.46 0.41 3.46
C SER A 198 26.73 -0.73 2.48
#